data_AF-A0A534A398-F1
#
_entry.id   AF-A0A534A398-F1
#
_cell.length_a   1.000
_cell.length_b   1.000
_cell.length_c   1.000
_cell.angle_alpha   90.00
_cell.angle_beta   90.00
_cell.angle_gamma   90.00
#
_symmetry.space_group_name_H-M   'P 1'
#
loop_
_entity.id
_entity.type
_entity.pdbx_description
1 polymer ?
#
loop_
_entity_poly.entity_id
_entity_poly.type
_entity_poly.pdbx_seq_one_letter_code
_entity_poly.pdbx_strand_id
1 'polypeptide(L)'
;MLIGGEGLRGKFIHALHEAHVLIKTRPLVVAVNLLLTLLKLFLIGICYWATFRAFHVTTANLIDVAVTANSAGLVAYIPVSANGLGTVEAGGIYLFGLLGLAPPVVVATYLTLRTANIALACGGTAIVLISSAKRRRWDA
;
A
#
# COMPACT_ATOMS: atom_id res chain seq x y z
N MET A 1 28.00 -10.62 -26.73
CA MET A 1 26.59 -10.78 -26.31
C MET A 1 26.25 -9.66 -25.34
N LEU A 2 25.95 -8.47 -25.87
CA LEU A 2 25.62 -7.25 -25.11
C LEU A 2 24.18 -6.88 -25.46
N ILE A 3 23.23 -7.48 -24.74
CA ILE A 3 21.80 -7.15 -24.83
C ILE A 3 21.42 -6.65 -23.45
N GLY A 4 20.97 -5.39 -23.31
CA GLY A 4 20.28 -4.99 -22.06
C GLY A 4 20.14 -3.51 -21.74
N GLY A 5 21.01 -2.61 -22.23
CA GLY A 5 21.03 -1.21 -21.76
C GLY A 5 20.05 -0.25 -22.43
N GLU A 6 19.88 -0.34 -23.75
CA GLU A 6 19.15 0.69 -24.52
C GLU A 6 17.63 0.60 -24.38
N GLY A 7 17.10 -0.59 -24.09
CA GLY A 7 15.66 -0.81 -23.92
C GLY A 7 15.09 -0.19 -22.64
N LEU A 8 15.88 -0.12 -21.55
CA LEU A 8 15.40 0.43 -20.27
C LEU A 8 15.30 1.96 -20.35
N ARG A 9 16.32 2.60 -20.93
CA ARG A 9 16.38 4.06 -21.11
C ARG A 9 15.27 4.56 -22.04
N GLY A 10 15.04 3.88 -23.17
CA GLY A 10 13.97 4.22 -24.11
C GLY A 10 12.57 4.10 -23.48
N LYS A 11 12.30 3.02 -22.73
CA LYS A 11 11.03 2.84 -22.00
C LYS A 11 10.82 3.93 -20.94
N PHE A 12 11.88 4.34 -20.25
CA PHE A 12 11.81 5.39 -19.24
C PHE A 12 11.45 6.75 -19.86
N ILE A 13 12.10 7.11 -20.97
CA ILE A 13 11.83 8.36 -21.69
C ILE A 13 10.41 8.37 -22.24
N HIS A 14 9.94 7.23 -22.78
CA HIS A 14 8.56 7.10 -23.27
C HIS A 14 7.52 7.26 -22.14
N ALA A 15 7.76 6.64 -20.98
CA ALA A 15 6.88 6.78 -19.82
C ALA A 15 6.83 8.23 -19.29
N LEU A 16 7.98 8.92 -19.27
CA LEU A 16 8.03 10.34 -18.89
C LEU A 16 7.29 11.23 -19.89
N HIS A 17 7.42 10.95 -21.19
CA HIS A 17 6.70 11.68 -22.23
C HIS A 17 5.19 11.48 -22.10
N GLU A 18 4.72 10.24 -21.92
CA GLU A 18 3.29 9.96 -21.68
C GLU A 18 2.76 10.65 -20.43
N ALA A 19 3.51 10.62 -19.33
CA ALA A 19 3.14 11.32 -18.10
C ALA A 19 3.00 12.83 -18.33
N HIS A 20 3.94 13.44 -19.08
CA HIS A 20 3.88 14.87 -19.41
C HIS A 20 2.66 15.21 -20.27
N VAL A 21 2.35 14.38 -21.27
CA VAL A 21 1.16 14.55 -22.12
C VAL A 21 -0.12 14.42 -21.30
N LEU A 22 -0.20 13.44 -20.39
CA LEU A 22 -1.35 13.25 -19.50
C LEU A 22 -1.58 14.45 -18.57
N ILE A 23 -0.52 15.00 -17.98
CA ILE A 23 -0.59 16.17 -17.10
C ILE A 23 -1.15 17.38 -17.87
N LYS A 24 -0.70 17.60 -19.10
CA LYS A 24 -1.19 18.72 -19.93
C LYS A 24 -2.62 18.52 -20.43
N THR A 25 -2.96 17.29 -20.84
CA THR A 25 -4.24 17.01 -21.50
C THR A 25 -5.39 16.87 -20.51
N ARG A 26 -5.13 16.33 -19.31
CA ARG A 26 -6.17 16.07 -18.28
C ARG A 26 -5.68 16.38 -16.86
N PRO A 27 -5.34 17.65 -16.55
CA PRO A 27 -4.77 18.01 -15.26
C PRO A 27 -5.70 17.71 -14.08
N LEU A 28 -7.02 17.86 -14.27
CA LEU A 28 -8.00 17.60 -13.22
C LEU A 28 -8.04 16.13 -12.82
N VAL A 29 -7.94 15.20 -13.78
CA VAL A 29 -7.93 13.76 -13.50
C VAL A 29 -6.67 13.38 -12.71
N VAL A 30 -5.52 13.93 -13.10
CA VAL A 30 -4.26 13.71 -12.39
C VAL A 30 -4.32 14.27 -10.97
N ALA A 31 -4.86 15.49 -10.81
CA ALA A 31 -5.02 16.12 -9.49
C ALA A 31 -5.95 15.32 -8.56
N VAL A 32 -7.09 14.83 -9.08
CA VAL A 32 -8.00 13.98 -8.30
C VAL A 32 -7.33 12.66 -7.91
N ASN A 33 -6.61 12.01 -8.83
CA ASN A 33 -5.90 10.77 -8.51
C ASN A 33 -4.80 10.98 -7.46
N LEU A 34 -4.07 12.10 -7.55
CA LEU A 34 -3.08 12.47 -6.56
C LEU A 34 -3.72 12.71 -5.19
N LEU A 35 -4.83 13.46 -5.15
CA LEU A 35 -5.58 13.71 -3.91
C LEU A 35 -6.10 12.41 -3.28
N LEU A 36 -6.69 11.52 -4.09
CA LEU A 36 -7.13 10.20 -3.65
C LEU A 36 -5.98 9.36 -3.12
N THR A 37 -4.80 9.46 -3.74
CA THR A 37 -3.59 8.78 -3.27
C THR A 37 -3.16 9.32 -1.91
N LEU A 38 -3.09 10.64 -1.73
CA LEU A 38 -2.76 11.25 -0.43
C LEU A 38 -3.76 10.87 0.66
N LEU A 39 -5.06 10.92 0.35
CA LEU A 39 -6.12 10.50 1.26
C LEU A 39 -5.95 9.02 1.64
N LYS A 40 -5.67 8.15 0.68
CA LYS A 40 -5.40 6.73 0.93
C LYS A 40 -4.19 6.54 1.86
N LEU A 41 -3.07 7.21 1.60
CA LEU A 41 -1.86 7.10 2.43
C LEU A 41 -2.13 7.57 3.86
N PHE A 42 -2.94 8.61 4.02
CA PHE A 42 -3.35 9.12 5.32
C PHE A 42 -4.27 8.12 6.05
N LEU A 43 -5.26 7.54 5.37
CA LEU A 43 -6.11 6.50 5.94
C LEU A 43 -5.30 5.28 6.38
N ILE A 44 -4.32 4.85 5.59
CA ILE A 44 -3.39 3.78 5.98
C ILE A 44 -2.68 4.16 7.28
N GLY A 45 -2.12 5.37 7.37
CA GLY A 45 -1.48 5.87 8.60
C GLY A 45 -2.41 5.84 9.82
N ILE A 46 -3.67 6.24 9.66
CA ILE A 46 -4.68 6.17 10.73
C ILE A 46 -4.91 4.72 11.16
N CYS A 47 -5.01 3.76 10.23
CA CYS A 47 -5.17 2.35 10.57
C CYS A 47 -4.00 1.84 11.43
N TYR A 48 -2.75 2.13 11.02
CA TYR A 48 -1.56 1.77 11.81
C TYR A 48 -1.58 2.41 13.19
N TRP A 49 -1.86 3.70 13.27
CA TRP A 49 -1.91 4.43 14.54
C TRP A 49 -3.01 3.87 15.46
N ALA A 50 -4.19 3.58 14.93
CA ALA A 50 -5.28 2.98 15.69
C ALA A 50 -4.92 1.59 16.22
N THR A 51 -4.21 0.77 15.44
CA THR A 51 -3.73 -0.54 15.88
C THR A 51 -2.66 -0.42 16.98
N PHE A 52 -1.71 0.52 16.85
CA PHE A 52 -0.76 0.80 17.92
C PHE A 52 -1.44 1.25 19.22
N ARG A 53 -2.47 2.10 19.11
CA ARG A 53 -3.30 2.50 20.26
C ARG A 53 -4.03 1.31 20.89
N ALA A 54 -4.54 0.38 20.07
CA ALA A 54 -5.19 -0.84 20.57
C ALA A 54 -4.20 -1.75 21.32
N PHE A 55 -2.92 -1.75 20.96
CA PHE A 55 -1.85 -2.42 21.70
C PHE A 55 -1.27 -1.61 22.86
N HIS A 56 -1.99 -0.57 23.32
CA HIS A 56 -1.61 0.28 24.46
C HIS A 56 -0.28 1.04 24.27
N VAL A 57 0.15 1.25 23.02
CA VAL A 57 1.30 2.09 22.72
C VAL A 57 0.83 3.54 22.58
N THR A 58 1.34 4.41 23.45
CA THR A 58 0.90 5.82 23.55
C THR A 58 1.91 6.82 23.01
N THR A 59 3.16 6.41 22.79
CA THR A 59 4.28 7.28 22.40
C THR A 59 4.29 7.67 20.92
N ALA A 60 3.47 7.03 20.10
CA ALA A 60 3.51 7.20 18.66
C ALA A 60 2.58 8.33 18.18
N ASN A 61 3.16 9.40 17.62
CA ASN A 61 2.41 10.45 16.95
C ASN A 61 1.83 9.94 15.63
N LEU A 62 0.63 10.39 15.26
CA LEU A 62 -0.06 9.96 14.04
C LEU A 62 0.77 10.23 12.78
N ILE A 63 1.39 11.42 12.68
CA ILE A 63 2.17 11.80 11.49
C ILE A 63 3.42 10.92 11.38
N ASP A 64 4.16 10.72 12.47
CA ASP A 64 5.35 9.87 12.48
C ASP A 64 4.99 8.44 12.07
N VAL A 65 3.87 7.91 12.60
CA VAL A 65 3.37 6.58 12.21
C VAL A 65 2.99 6.53 10.75
N ALA A 66 2.28 7.53 10.23
CA ALA A 66 1.85 7.57 8.84
C ALA A 66 3.04 7.63 7.88
N VAL A 67 4.02 8.51 8.13
CA VAL A 67 5.22 8.61 7.32
C VAL A 67 6.00 7.29 7.37
N THR A 68 6.24 6.78 8.57
CA THR A 68 7.02 5.54 8.79
C THR A 68 6.36 4.33 8.14
N ALA A 69 5.05 4.14 8.31
CA ALA A 69 4.31 3.03 7.71
C ALA A 69 4.35 3.07 6.17
N ASN A 70 4.20 4.26 5.58
CA ASN A 70 4.26 4.43 4.12
C ASN A 70 5.69 4.23 3.60
N SER A 71 6.71 4.72 4.30
CA SER A 71 8.11 4.47 3.98
C SER A 71 8.48 2.98 4.05
N ALA A 72 8.03 2.27 5.09
CA ALA A 72 8.19 0.82 5.19
C ALA A 72 7.44 0.08 4.07
N GLY A 73 6.26 0.58 3.69
CA GLY A 73 5.49 0.07 2.55
C GLY A 73 6.22 0.20 1.21
N LEU A 74 7.11 1.19 1.04
CA LEU A 74 7.92 1.31 -0.18
C LEU A 74 8.87 0.13 -0.37
N VAL A 75 9.29 -0.53 0.71
CA VAL A 75 10.12 -1.75 0.66
C VAL A 75 9.39 -2.88 -0.06
N ALA A 76 8.05 -2.91 0.00
CA ALA A 76 7.24 -3.91 -0.69
C ALA A 76 7.35 -3.84 -2.22
N TYR A 77 7.72 -2.67 -2.77
CA TYR A 77 7.89 -2.50 -4.22
C TYR A 77 9.21 -3.06 -4.73
N ILE A 78 10.14 -3.42 -3.83
CA ILE A 78 11.34 -4.15 -4.21
C ILE A 78 10.94 -5.63 -4.37
N PRO A 79 11.05 -6.23 -5.57
CA PRO A 79 10.56 -7.58 -5.85
C PRO A 79 11.48 -8.66 -5.28
N VAL A 80 11.76 -8.59 -3.98
CA VAL A 80 12.56 -9.58 -3.24
C VAL A 80 11.67 -10.69 -2.68
N SER A 81 10.41 -10.39 -2.36
CA SER A 81 9.46 -11.37 -1.81
C SER A 81 8.03 -11.16 -2.30
N ALA A 82 7.20 -12.21 -2.18
CA ALA A 82 5.79 -12.16 -2.55
C ALA A 82 5.06 -11.09 -1.73
N ASN A 83 4.71 -9.98 -2.39
CA ASN A 83 4.01 -8.85 -1.79
C ASN A 83 4.70 -8.26 -0.54
N GLY A 84 6.03 -8.34 -0.47
CA GLY A 84 6.80 -7.81 0.65
C GLY A 84 6.63 -8.57 1.97
N LEU A 85 6.14 -9.82 1.95
CA LEU A 85 6.11 -10.69 3.15
C LEU A 85 7.53 -10.86 3.71
N GLY A 86 7.69 -10.70 5.03
CA GLY A 86 8.99 -10.71 5.72
C GLY A 86 9.81 -9.42 5.57
N THR A 87 9.93 -8.87 4.36
CA THR A 87 10.80 -7.71 4.08
C THR A 87 10.21 -6.39 4.57
N VAL A 88 8.89 -6.19 4.40
CA VAL A 88 8.19 -5.00 4.90
C VAL A 88 8.11 -5.01 6.42
N GLU A 89 7.99 -6.19 7.03
CA GLU A 89 8.00 -6.34 8.50
C GLU A 89 9.38 -6.02 9.05
N ALA A 90 10.45 -6.56 8.44
CA ALA A 90 11.81 -6.24 8.84
C ALA A 90 12.14 -4.75 8.68
N GLY A 91 11.75 -4.14 7.55
CA GLY A 91 11.89 -2.70 7.34
C GLY A 91 11.06 -1.86 8.32
N GLY A 92 9.84 -2.31 8.61
CA GLY A 92 8.96 -1.72 9.61
C GLY A 92 9.56 -1.77 11.01
N ILE A 93 10.08 -2.92 11.44
CA ILE A 93 10.76 -3.08 12.74
C ILE A 93 11.92 -2.10 12.87
N TYR A 94 12.75 -1.98 11.82
CA TYR A 94 13.87 -1.05 11.82
C TYR A 94 13.39 0.40 11.97
N LEU A 95 12.48 0.84 11.09
CA LEU A 95 12.04 2.24 11.06
C LEU A 95 11.21 2.62 12.30
N PHE A 96 10.29 1.77 12.76
CA PHE A 96 9.54 2.00 13.99
C PHE A 96 10.40 1.83 15.25
N GLY A 97 11.47 1.03 15.19
CA GLY A 97 12.48 0.95 16.24
C GLY A 97 13.17 2.30 16.48
N LEU A 98 13.39 3.11 15.44
CA LEU A 98 13.90 4.48 15.57
C LEU A 98 12.94 5.41 16.32
N LEU A 99 11.65 5.07 16.36
CA LEU A 99 10.62 5.78 17.12
C LEU A 99 10.41 5.18 18.53
N GLY A 100 11.27 4.25 18.96
CA GLY A 100 11.22 3.61 20.28
C GLY A 100 10.15 2.54 20.43
N LEU A 101 9.62 2.01 19.33
CA LEU A 101 8.59 0.96 19.37
C LEU A 101 9.21 -0.43 19.51
N ALA A 102 8.61 -1.24 20.37
CA ALA A 102 9.05 -2.62 20.58
C ALA A 102 8.76 -3.48 19.32
N PRO A 103 9.74 -4.25 18.82
CA PRO A 103 9.58 -5.09 17.64
C PRO A 103 8.34 -6.02 17.67
N PRO A 104 8.00 -6.69 18.80
CA PRO A 104 6.82 -7.56 18.85
C PRO A 104 5.51 -6.83 18.55
N VAL A 105 5.38 -5.57 18.98
CA VAL A 105 4.17 -4.77 18.75
C VAL A 105 4.07 -4.35 17.28
N VAL A 106 5.21 -4.01 16.68
CA VAL A 106 5.28 -3.69 15.24
C VAL A 106 4.83 -4.90 14.42
N VAL A 107 5.41 -6.08 14.68
CA VAL A 107 5.03 -7.31 13.97
C VAL A 107 3.55 -7.64 14.16
N ALA A 108 3.03 -7.55 15.39
CA ALA A 108 1.61 -7.78 15.67
C ALA A 108 0.72 -6.81 14.87
N THR A 109 1.10 -5.54 14.80
CA THR A 109 0.38 -4.51 14.04
C THR A 109 0.33 -4.84 12.54
N TYR A 110 1.47 -5.18 11.94
CA TYR A 110 1.53 -5.57 10.53
C TYR A 110 0.67 -6.82 10.25
N LEU A 111 0.74 -7.82 11.13
CA LEU A 111 -0.02 -9.05 10.97
C LEU A 111 -1.53 -8.82 11.10
N THR A 112 -1.96 -8.06 12.10
CA THR A 112 -3.37 -7.68 12.30
C THR A 112 -3.92 -6.96 11.09
N LEU A 113 -3.23 -5.93 10.59
CA LEU A 113 -3.68 -5.15 9.44
C LEU A 113 -3.71 -5.99 8.16
N ARG A 114 -2.71 -6.85 7.93
CA ARG A 114 -2.69 -7.73 6.76
C ARG A 114 -3.83 -8.75 6.82
N THR A 115 -4.10 -9.32 7.99
CA THR A 115 -5.20 -10.27 8.18
C THR A 115 -6.55 -9.60 7.96
N ALA A 116 -6.74 -8.39 8.49
CA ALA A 116 -7.95 -7.59 8.26
C ALA A 116 -8.14 -7.26 6.77
N ASN A 117 -7.06 -6.89 6.08
CA ASN A 117 -7.10 -6.58 4.65
C ASN A 117 -7.48 -7.80 3.79
N ILE A 118 -6.90 -8.99 4.09
CA ILE A 118 -7.26 -10.24 3.40
C ILE A 118 -8.72 -10.61 3.68
N ALA A 119 -9.16 -10.49 4.93
CA ALA A 119 -10.55 -10.78 5.31
C ALA A 119 -11.55 -9.87 4.56
N LEU A 120 -11.26 -8.57 4.47
CA LEU A 120 -12.08 -7.61 3.71
C LEU A 120 -12.07 -7.91 2.21
N ALA A 121 -10.90 -8.27 1.65
CA ALA A 121 -10.79 -8.63 0.23
C ALA A 121 -11.62 -9.89 -0.09
N CYS A 122 -11.46 -10.96 0.69
CA CYS A 122 -12.23 -12.19 0.52
C CYS A 122 -13.73 -11.96 0.70
N GLY A 123 -14.14 -11.16 1.69
CA GLY A 123 -15.53 -10.79 1.92
C GLY A 123 -16.15 -10.04 0.73
N GLY A 124 -15.45 -9.03 0.21
CA GLY A 124 -15.87 -8.28 -0.97
C GLY A 124 -16.03 -9.17 -2.20
N THR A 125 -15.06 -10.05 -2.47
CA THR A 125 -15.14 -11.00 -3.59
C THR A 125 -16.31 -11.97 -3.44
N ALA A 126 -16.55 -12.51 -2.24
CA ALA A 126 -17.68 -13.40 -1.99
C ALA A 126 -19.03 -12.73 -2.27
N ILE A 127 -19.21 -11.48 -1.82
CA ILE A 127 -20.44 -10.71 -2.06
C ILE A 127 -20.69 -10.50 -3.56
N VAL A 128 -19.64 -10.16 -4.32
CA VAL A 128 -19.73 -9.95 -5.76
C VAL A 128 -20.07 -11.25 -6.49
N LEU A 129 -19.43 -12.37 -6.12
CA LEU A 129 -19.69 -13.67 -6.72
C LEU A 129 -21.13 -14.14 -6.46
N ILE A 130 -21.62 -14.04 -5.23
CA ILE A 130 -23.00 -14.39 -4.88
C ILE A 130 -24.00 -13.53 -5.66
N SER A 131 -23.74 -12.22 -5.75
CA SER A 131 -24.60 -11.28 -6.48
C SER A 131 -24.64 -11.57 -7.99
N SER A 132 -23.48 -11.95 -8.55
CA SER A 132 -23.34 -12.29 -9.96
C SER A 132 -23.98 -13.63 -10.30
N ALA A 133 -23.86 -14.62 -9.42
CA ALA A 133 -24.51 -15.93 -9.57
C ALA A 133 -26.04 -15.80 -9.48
N LYS A 134 -26.54 -14.93 -8.59
CA LYS A 134 -27.97 -14.62 -8.51
C LYS A 134 -28.47 -13.99 -9.80
N ARG A 135 -27.74 -13.06 -10.40
CA ARG A 135 -28.15 -12.35 -11.63
C ARG A 135 -28.25 -13.29 -12.84
N ARG A 136 -27.29 -14.20 -13.04
CA ARG A 136 -27.33 -15.21 -14.13
C ARG A 136 -28.51 -16.20 -14.06
N ARG A 137 -29.11 -16.41 -12.88
CA ARG A 137 -30.28 -17.30 -12.72
C ARG A 137 -31.62 -16.67 -13.15
N TRP A 138 -31.67 -15.36 -13.40
CA TRP A 138 -32.88 -14.68 -13.90
C TRP A 138 -32.87 -14.52 -15.43
N ASP A 139 -31.70 -14.63 -16.05
CA ASP A 139 -31.52 -14.50 -17.50
C ASP A 139 -31.58 -15.86 -18.23
N ALA A 140 -31.83 -16.96 -17.51
CA ALA A 140 -31.90 -18.33 -18.01
C ALA A 140 -33.24 -18.97 -17.61
#